data_AF-A0A1M2VY60-F1
#
_entry.id   AF-A0A1M2VY60-F1
#
_cell.length_a   1.000
_cell.length_b   1.000
_cell.length_c   1.000
_cell.angle_alpha   90.00
_cell.angle_beta   90.00
_cell.angle_gamma   90.00
#
_symmetry.space_group_name_H-M   'P 1'
#
loop_
_entity.id
_entity.type
_entity.pdbx_description
1 polymer ?
#
loop_
_entity_poly.entity_id
_entity_poly.type
_entity_poly.pdbx_seq_one_letter_code
_entity_poly.pdbx_strand_id
1 'polypeptide(L)'
;MHPLITQQVGHLLRVRVLQELQMLTRRLLRRRRLAKPDEPPLLRRLTRAEWADIKTSGVVPHKNAVAILVVPPPNRDPETKTRPAPSASSMPNPEDLSPKELSDSLPLSVLYPTAQEGWSHSDGIPDIVPPSLVPLYNGASLFPSKTQRAALHVALGEVLRAERTTRLMTGAVPVLHGNNEKSSDGVPLRAKGDQKASHAILVCSDEKTLFRGDIVPLAIALWRIRMWEGGPDEDNSVDWMAEPPRRLYT
;
A
#
# COMPACT_ATOMS: atom_id res chain seq x y z
N MET A 1 -15.81 26.09 1.60
CA MET A 1 -14.99 25.55 2.71
C MET A 1 -13.66 26.31 2.71
N HIS A 2 -13.14 26.72 3.88
CA HIS A 2 -11.90 27.50 3.94
C HIS A 2 -10.69 26.62 3.54
N PRO A 3 -9.76 27.08 2.67
CA PRO A 3 -8.67 26.25 2.15
C PRO A 3 -7.77 25.68 3.24
N LEU A 4 -7.50 26.45 4.31
CA LEU A 4 -6.73 25.97 5.46
C LEU A 4 -7.42 24.82 6.20
N ILE A 5 -8.76 24.78 6.23
CA ILE A 5 -9.49 23.65 6.84
C ILE A 5 -9.28 22.40 6.00
N THR A 6 -9.36 22.51 4.67
CA THR A 6 -9.12 21.39 3.75
C THR A 6 -7.72 20.81 3.92
N GLN A 7 -6.71 21.68 4.00
CA GLN A 7 -5.32 21.30 4.25
C GLN A 7 -5.15 20.65 5.63
N GLN A 8 -5.77 21.22 6.67
CA GLN A 8 -5.69 20.68 8.03
C GLN A 8 -6.33 19.29 8.12
N VAL A 9 -7.50 19.07 7.51
CA VAL A 9 -8.14 17.75 7.48
C VAL A 9 -7.25 16.75 6.73
N GLY A 10 -6.75 17.10 5.54
CA GLY A 10 -5.83 16.24 4.79
C GLY A 10 -4.56 15.90 5.58
N HIS A 11 -3.98 16.86 6.31
CA HIS A 11 -2.84 16.65 7.18
C HIS A 11 -3.15 15.64 8.30
N LEU A 12 -4.27 15.81 8.99
CA LEU A 12 -4.67 14.93 10.09
C LEU A 12 -4.98 13.51 9.62
N LEU A 13 -5.56 13.34 8.42
CA LEU A 13 -5.77 12.02 7.82
C LEU A 13 -4.45 11.29 7.54
N ARG A 14 -3.44 12.00 7.04
CA ARG A 14 -2.07 11.47 6.86
C ARG A 14 -1.41 11.09 8.19
N VAL A 15 -1.52 11.95 9.21
CA VAL A 15 -1.04 11.64 10.57
C VAL A 15 -1.71 10.37 11.09
N ARG A 16 -3.00 10.17 10.81
CA ARG A 16 -3.71 8.96 11.21
C ARG A 16 -3.10 7.70 10.57
N VAL A 17 -2.76 7.73 9.29
CA VAL A 17 -2.06 6.59 8.63
C VAL A 17 -0.74 6.26 9.34
N LEU A 18 0.05 7.27 9.72
CA LEU A 18 1.30 7.06 10.47
C LEU A 18 1.04 6.42 11.84
N GLN A 19 0.03 6.88 12.56
CA GLN A 19 -0.37 6.32 13.86
C GLN A 19 -0.82 4.85 13.73
N GLU A 20 -1.59 4.51 12.71
CA GLU A 20 -2.03 3.12 12.47
C GLU A 20 -0.84 2.19 12.17
N LEU A 21 0.15 2.64 11.39
CA LEU A 21 1.37 1.87 11.15
C LEU A 21 2.19 1.64 12.44
N GLN A 22 2.27 2.64 13.31
CA GLN A 22 2.94 2.51 14.61
C GLN A 22 2.20 1.53 15.53
N MET A 23 0.86 1.61 15.59
CA MET A 23 0.05 0.67 16.36
C MET A 23 0.17 -0.75 15.83
N LEU A 24 0.16 -0.92 14.50
CA LEU A 24 0.36 -2.20 13.85
C LEU A 24 1.72 -2.82 14.21
N THR A 25 2.79 -2.01 14.18
CA THR A 25 4.14 -2.44 14.58
C THR A 25 4.14 -2.95 16.02
N ARG A 26 3.55 -2.21 16.95
CA ARG A 26 3.44 -2.61 18.36
C ARG A 26 2.64 -3.91 18.52
N ARG A 27 1.53 -4.06 17.80
CA ARG A 27 0.69 -5.27 17.82
C ARG A 27 1.47 -6.49 17.32
N LEU A 28 2.15 -6.38 16.18
CA LEU A 28 3.00 -7.43 15.61
C LEU A 28 4.07 -7.89 16.59
N LEU A 29 4.80 -6.95 17.21
CA LEU A 29 5.84 -7.29 18.17
C LEU A 29 5.30 -8.00 19.41
N ARG A 30 4.11 -7.61 19.90
CA ARG A 30 3.45 -8.25 21.05
C ARG A 30 2.91 -9.65 20.70
N ARG A 31 2.35 -9.80 19.50
CA ARG A 31 1.71 -11.05 19.02
C ARG A 31 2.62 -11.93 18.19
N ARG A 32 3.93 -11.69 18.19
CA ARG A 32 4.91 -12.45 17.38
C ARG A 32 4.86 -13.96 17.57
N ARG A 33 4.46 -14.44 18.76
CA ARG A 33 4.33 -15.88 19.07
C ARG A 33 3.10 -16.54 18.44
N LEU A 34 2.12 -15.75 17.99
CA LEU A 34 0.91 -16.26 17.34
C LEU A 34 1.11 -16.49 15.84
N ALA A 35 2.20 -15.99 15.27
CA ALA A 35 2.48 -16.16 13.85
C ALA A 35 2.82 -17.63 13.56
N LYS A 36 2.25 -18.16 12.48
CA LYS A 36 2.62 -19.48 11.97
C LYS A 36 3.59 -19.36 10.79
N PRO A 37 4.45 -20.37 10.55
CA PRO A 37 5.42 -20.33 9.47
C PRO A 37 4.82 -20.11 8.07
N ASP A 38 3.64 -20.70 7.85
CA ASP A 38 2.96 -20.74 6.56
C ASP A 38 2.00 -19.55 6.33
N GLU A 39 1.88 -18.65 7.31
CA GLU A 39 1.01 -17.49 7.19
C GLU A 39 1.65 -16.40 6.32
N PRO A 40 0.88 -15.77 5.41
CA PRO A 40 1.38 -14.66 4.63
C PRO A 40 1.67 -13.43 5.52
N PRO A 41 2.65 -12.60 5.15
CA PRO A 41 2.95 -11.37 5.87
C PRO A 41 1.81 -10.34 5.71
N LEU A 42 1.58 -9.48 6.71
CA LEU A 42 0.63 -8.37 6.59
C LEU A 42 1.13 -7.34 5.57
N LEU A 43 2.43 -7.06 5.63
CA LEU A 43 3.11 -6.18 4.68
C LEU A 43 4.33 -6.90 4.09
N ARG A 44 4.49 -6.81 2.78
CA ARG A 44 5.73 -7.23 2.11
C ARG A 44 6.11 -6.25 1.00
N ARG A 45 7.40 -6.20 0.69
CA ARG A 45 7.86 -5.53 -0.53
C ARG A 45 7.58 -6.43 -1.72
N LEU A 46 7.06 -5.85 -2.79
CA LEU A 46 6.99 -6.52 -4.09
C LEU A 46 8.39 -6.58 -4.68
N THR A 47 8.72 -7.63 -5.41
CA THR A 47 9.92 -7.69 -6.25
C THR A 47 9.77 -6.73 -7.43
N ARG A 48 10.86 -6.49 -8.17
CA ARG A 48 10.81 -5.69 -9.39
C ARG A 48 10.04 -6.41 -10.51
N ALA A 49 10.16 -7.74 -10.59
CA ALA A 49 9.35 -8.57 -11.49
C ALA A 49 7.86 -8.41 -11.18
N GLU A 50 7.43 -8.69 -9.93
CA GLU A 50 6.03 -8.57 -9.52
C GLU A 50 5.47 -7.16 -9.78
N TRP A 51 6.29 -6.13 -9.49
CA TRP A 51 5.89 -4.76 -9.76
C TRP A 51 5.81 -4.41 -11.24
N ALA A 52 6.69 -4.98 -12.07
CA ALA A 52 6.60 -4.85 -13.53
C ALA A 52 5.34 -5.53 -14.04
N ASP A 53 5.07 -6.75 -13.59
CA ASP A 53 3.92 -7.56 -13.99
C ASP A 53 2.59 -6.88 -13.65
N ILE A 54 2.45 -6.27 -12.47
CA ILE A 54 1.22 -5.52 -12.11
C ILE A 54 1.04 -4.30 -13.02
N LYS A 55 2.13 -3.60 -13.36
CA LYS A 55 2.04 -2.43 -14.26
C LYS A 55 1.72 -2.81 -15.70
N THR A 56 2.25 -3.92 -16.19
CA THR A 56 2.01 -4.38 -17.58
C THR A 56 0.66 -5.06 -17.72
N SER A 57 0.26 -5.89 -16.76
CA SER A 57 -1.02 -6.60 -16.78
C SER A 57 -2.21 -5.72 -16.41
N GLY A 58 -2.00 -4.68 -15.61
CA GLY A 58 -3.11 -3.91 -15.05
C GLY A 58 -3.90 -4.68 -13.98
N VAL A 59 -3.39 -5.81 -13.48
CA VAL A 59 -4.11 -6.70 -12.54
C VAL A 59 -3.21 -7.02 -11.33
N VAL A 60 -3.80 -7.11 -10.14
CA VAL A 60 -3.08 -7.54 -8.93
C VAL A 60 -3.23 -9.06 -8.75
N PRO A 61 -2.14 -9.85 -8.84
CA PRO A 61 -2.18 -11.32 -8.77
C PRO A 61 -2.23 -11.84 -7.32
N HIS A 62 -2.79 -11.08 -6.39
CA HIS A 62 -2.80 -11.38 -4.95
C HIS A 62 -4.20 -11.26 -4.39
N LYS A 63 -4.82 -12.41 -4.08
CA LYS A 63 -6.21 -12.45 -3.58
C LYS A 63 -6.43 -11.71 -2.27
N ASN A 64 -5.45 -11.76 -1.38
CA ASN A 64 -5.53 -11.11 -0.08
C ASN A 64 -5.02 -9.67 -0.11
N ALA A 65 -4.78 -9.09 -1.30
CA ALA A 65 -4.35 -7.70 -1.43
C ALA A 65 -5.47 -6.74 -1.00
N VAL A 66 -5.11 -5.80 -0.13
CA VAL A 66 -6.00 -4.72 0.31
C VAL A 66 -5.56 -3.38 -0.26
N ALA A 67 -4.25 -3.15 -0.37
CA ALA A 67 -3.70 -1.94 -0.97
C ALA A 67 -2.26 -2.19 -1.45
N ILE A 68 -1.81 -1.36 -2.38
CA ILE A 68 -0.39 -1.26 -2.76
C ILE A 68 0.07 0.17 -2.46
N LEU A 69 1.19 0.34 -1.75
CA LEU A 69 1.79 1.66 -1.51
C LEU A 69 3.13 1.75 -2.23
N VAL A 70 3.28 2.72 -3.14
CA VAL A 70 4.54 3.00 -3.83
C VAL A 70 5.26 4.12 -3.08
N VAL A 71 6.22 3.76 -2.22
CA VAL A 71 6.90 4.72 -1.33
C VAL A 71 8.41 4.67 -1.55
N PRO A 72 8.95 5.43 -2.53
CA PRO A 72 10.39 5.54 -2.70
C PRO A 72 11.02 6.24 -1.49
N PRO A 73 12.30 5.95 -1.18
CA PRO A 73 13.03 6.70 -0.16
C PRO A 73 13.05 8.18 -0.49
N PRO A 74 12.89 9.08 0.50
CA PRO A 74 12.96 10.52 0.25
C PRO A 74 14.35 10.90 -0.28
N ASN A 75 14.37 11.76 -1.29
CA ASN A 75 15.60 12.30 -1.87
C ASN A 75 16.39 13.06 -0.79
N ARG A 76 17.73 13.01 -0.92
CA ARG A 76 18.59 13.88 -0.14
C ARG A 76 18.40 15.32 -0.62
N ASP A 77 18.39 16.24 0.31
CA ASP A 77 18.42 17.66 0.02
C ASP A 77 19.72 17.99 -0.73
N PRO A 78 19.67 18.66 -1.90
CA PRO A 78 20.87 18.97 -2.68
C PRO A 78 21.89 19.84 -1.91
N GLU A 79 21.41 20.74 -1.05
CA GLU A 79 22.28 21.67 -0.32
C GLU A 79 22.90 20.98 0.90
N THR A 80 22.07 20.44 1.78
CA THR A 80 22.55 19.83 3.02
C THR A 80 23.09 18.40 2.83
N LYS A 81 22.80 17.75 1.69
CA LYS A 81 23.07 16.33 1.40
C LYS A 81 22.45 15.36 2.42
N THR A 82 21.61 15.85 3.32
CA THR A 82 20.93 15.05 4.35
C THR A 82 19.55 14.60 3.86
N ARG A 83 19.02 13.53 4.46
CA ARG A 83 17.63 13.13 4.22
C ARG A 83 16.72 13.93 5.14
N PRO A 84 15.51 14.31 4.70
CA PRO A 84 14.53 14.97 5.56
C PRO A 84 14.29 14.16 6.84
N ALA A 85 14.24 14.86 7.97
CA ALA A 85 13.89 14.25 9.24
C ALA A 85 12.42 13.77 9.22
N PRO A 86 12.12 12.56 9.72
CA PRO A 86 10.75 12.08 9.82
C PRO A 86 9.97 12.91 10.84
N SER A 87 8.80 13.44 10.44
CA SER A 87 7.89 14.15 11.35
C SER A 87 6.49 13.56 11.28
N ALA A 88 5.90 13.32 12.45
CA ALA A 88 4.51 12.87 12.62
C ALA A 88 3.69 13.85 13.48
N SER A 89 4.09 15.14 13.48
CA SER A 89 3.39 16.20 14.23
C SER A 89 1.95 16.34 13.75
N SER A 90 1.02 16.49 14.69
CA SER A 90 -0.39 16.82 14.41
C SER A 90 -0.56 18.25 13.87
N MET A 91 0.44 19.11 14.06
CA MET A 91 0.45 20.45 13.48
C MET A 91 1.18 20.44 12.14
N PRO A 92 0.57 20.96 11.07
CA PRO A 92 1.24 21.09 9.78
C PRO A 92 2.43 22.04 9.93
N ASN A 93 3.53 21.72 9.25
CA ASN A 93 4.66 22.64 9.17
C ASN A 93 4.20 23.87 8.36
N PRO A 94 4.42 25.12 8.80
CA PRO A 94 4.09 26.30 8.00
C PRO A 94 4.65 26.27 6.57
N GLU A 95 5.80 25.63 6.36
CA GLU A 95 6.37 25.42 5.02
C GLU A 95 5.47 24.57 4.11
N ASP A 96 4.76 23.60 4.68
CA ASP A 96 3.83 22.72 3.97
C ASP A 96 2.48 23.39 3.67
N LEU A 97 2.17 24.51 4.32
CA LEU A 97 0.95 25.30 4.10
C LEU A 97 1.09 26.28 2.93
N SER A 98 2.30 26.53 2.45
CA SER A 98 2.52 27.36 1.28
C SER A 98 1.81 26.72 0.06
N PRO A 99 0.96 27.48 -0.67
CA PRO A 99 0.27 26.96 -1.84
C PRO A 99 1.33 26.60 -2.89
N LYS A 100 1.69 25.32 -2.89
CA LYS A 100 2.61 24.79 -3.89
C LYS A 100 1.82 24.65 -5.17
N GLU A 101 2.29 25.29 -6.24
CA GLU A 101 1.77 25.04 -7.57
C GLU A 101 1.71 23.52 -7.76
N LEU A 102 0.50 23.02 -8.00
CA LEU A 102 0.20 21.60 -8.19
C LEU A 102 0.89 21.17 -9.50
N SER A 103 2.21 20.95 -9.44
CA SER A 103 2.97 20.38 -10.53
C SER A 103 2.35 19.04 -10.87
N ASP A 104 1.75 18.90 -12.06
CA ASP A 104 1.12 17.70 -12.66
C ASP A 104 1.24 16.46 -11.78
N SER A 105 0.49 16.46 -10.67
CA SER A 105 0.81 15.57 -9.58
C SER A 105 0.29 14.20 -9.97
N LEU A 106 1.16 13.19 -9.91
CA LEU A 106 0.79 11.80 -10.10
C LEU A 106 -0.51 11.49 -9.34
N PRO A 107 -1.40 10.63 -9.86
CA PRO A 107 -2.68 10.36 -9.21
C PRO A 107 -2.45 9.89 -7.78
N LEU A 108 -3.29 10.36 -6.86
CA LEU A 108 -3.25 9.96 -5.45
C LEU A 108 -3.34 8.45 -5.31
N SER A 109 -4.29 7.86 -6.02
CA SER A 109 -4.48 6.43 -6.08
C SER A 109 -5.14 6.01 -7.40
N VAL A 110 -4.76 4.82 -7.89
CA VAL A 110 -5.39 4.15 -9.03
C VAL A 110 -5.95 2.80 -8.56
N LEU A 111 -7.16 2.44 -8.98
CA LEU A 111 -7.78 1.15 -8.62
C LEU A 111 -7.38 0.08 -9.64
N TYR A 112 -6.87 -1.05 -9.17
CA TYR A 112 -6.51 -2.19 -10.00
C TYR A 112 -7.42 -3.39 -9.69
N PRO A 113 -8.00 -4.09 -10.68
CA PRO A 113 -8.71 -5.33 -10.43
C PRO A 113 -7.79 -6.39 -9.84
N THR A 114 -8.33 -7.21 -8.94
CA THR A 114 -7.66 -8.44 -8.49
C THR A 114 -7.85 -9.54 -9.52
N ALA A 115 -6.83 -10.39 -9.72
CA ALA A 115 -6.99 -11.60 -10.50
C ALA A 115 -8.07 -12.49 -9.86
N GLN A 116 -9.24 -12.59 -10.50
CA GLN A 116 -10.24 -13.58 -10.12
C GLN A 116 -9.67 -14.94 -10.51
N GLU A 117 -9.39 -15.79 -9.52
CA GLU A 117 -9.10 -17.19 -9.81
C GLU A 117 -10.39 -17.82 -10.31
N GLY A 118 -10.41 -18.06 -11.63
CA GLY A 118 -11.29 -19.01 -12.31
C GLY A 118 -12.63 -19.21 -11.61
N TRP A 119 -13.46 -18.17 -11.59
CA TRP A 119 -14.90 -18.39 -11.49
C TRP A 119 -15.28 -19.09 -12.78
N SER A 120 -15.01 -20.40 -12.80
CA SER A 120 -15.59 -21.36 -13.71
C SER A 120 -17.05 -20.98 -13.73
N HIS A 121 -17.55 -20.52 -14.87
CA HIS A 121 -18.95 -20.16 -15.07
C HIS A 121 -19.80 -21.34 -14.59
N SER A 122 -20.17 -21.35 -13.31
CA SER A 122 -21.07 -22.34 -12.75
C SER A 122 -22.45 -21.86 -13.15
N ASP A 123 -22.86 -22.33 -14.32
CA ASP A 123 -24.21 -22.40 -14.87
C ASP A 123 -25.21 -21.37 -14.29
N GLY A 124 -25.12 -20.13 -14.77
CA GLY A 124 -26.31 -19.27 -14.89
C GLY A 124 -26.54 -18.16 -13.86
N ILE A 125 -25.65 -17.89 -12.91
CA ILE A 125 -25.75 -16.65 -12.11
C ILE A 125 -25.05 -15.53 -12.90
N PRO A 126 -25.78 -14.51 -13.38
CA PRO A 126 -25.15 -13.37 -14.04
C PRO A 126 -24.17 -12.69 -13.08
N ASP A 127 -23.04 -12.25 -13.62
CA ASP A 127 -21.95 -11.59 -12.90
C ASP A 127 -22.39 -10.19 -12.44
N ILE A 128 -23.27 -10.15 -11.42
CA ILE A 128 -23.89 -8.94 -10.89
C ILE A 128 -22.93 -8.18 -9.97
N VAL A 129 -21.92 -8.87 -9.41
CA VAL A 129 -21.02 -8.27 -8.42
C VAL A 129 -19.80 -7.70 -9.14
N PRO A 130 -19.52 -6.39 -8.96
CA PRO A 130 -18.34 -5.79 -9.56
C PRO A 130 -17.06 -6.48 -9.08
N PRO A 131 -16.01 -6.54 -9.93
CA PRO A 131 -14.74 -7.14 -9.55
C PRO A 131 -14.15 -6.40 -8.35
N SER A 132 -13.48 -7.15 -7.47
CA SER A 132 -12.75 -6.55 -6.35
C SER A 132 -11.61 -5.68 -6.88
N LEU A 133 -11.53 -4.45 -6.36
CA LEU A 133 -10.53 -3.45 -6.76
C LEU A 133 -9.57 -3.15 -5.61
N VAL A 134 -8.28 -3.11 -5.91
CA VAL A 134 -7.20 -2.81 -4.97
C VAL A 134 -6.63 -1.41 -5.27
N PRO A 135 -6.70 -0.47 -4.32
CA PRO A 135 -6.09 0.84 -4.49
C PRO A 135 -4.56 0.76 -4.44
N LEU A 136 -3.95 1.28 -5.49
CA LEU A 136 -2.52 1.57 -5.59
C LEU A 136 -2.31 3.03 -5.26
N TYR A 137 -1.67 3.32 -4.13
CA TYR A 137 -1.38 4.66 -3.65
C TYR A 137 0.02 5.12 -4.07
N ASN A 138 0.10 6.35 -4.58
CA ASN A 138 1.37 7.00 -4.82
C ASN A 138 1.85 7.72 -3.56
N GLY A 139 2.96 7.29 -2.97
CA GLY A 139 3.49 7.88 -1.74
C GLY A 139 3.89 9.36 -1.86
N ALA A 140 4.18 9.86 -3.07
CA ALA A 140 4.48 11.27 -3.31
C ALA A 140 3.23 12.14 -3.19
N SER A 141 2.12 11.70 -3.77
CA SER A 141 0.83 12.40 -3.75
C SER A 141 0.09 12.18 -2.44
N LEU A 142 0.15 10.96 -1.89
CA LEU A 142 -0.44 10.60 -0.61
C LEU A 142 0.17 11.39 0.56
N PHE A 143 1.46 11.76 0.48
CA PHE A 143 2.14 12.57 1.48
C PHE A 143 2.96 13.68 0.78
N PRO A 144 2.38 14.86 0.50
CA PRO A 144 3.09 15.93 -0.19
C PRO A 144 4.34 16.42 0.58
N SER A 145 4.20 16.54 1.91
CA SER A 145 5.28 16.94 2.81
C SER A 145 6.46 15.96 2.78
N LYS A 146 7.67 16.48 2.58
CA LYS A 146 8.90 15.67 2.55
C LYS A 146 9.16 14.98 3.89
N THR A 147 8.89 15.66 5.00
CA THR A 147 9.11 15.15 6.36
C THR A 147 8.09 14.06 6.71
N GLN A 148 6.83 14.20 6.28
CA GLN A 148 5.85 13.14 6.46
C GLN A 148 6.11 11.94 5.55
N ARG A 149 6.63 12.11 4.33
CA ARG A 149 7.09 10.98 3.50
C ARG A 149 8.24 10.22 4.15
N ALA A 150 9.19 10.94 4.73
CA ALA A 150 10.24 10.32 5.51
C ALA A 150 9.64 9.53 6.69
N ALA A 151 8.65 10.08 7.40
CA ALA A 151 7.96 9.39 8.48
C ALA A 151 7.20 8.14 7.99
N LEU A 152 6.49 8.22 6.86
CA LEU A 152 5.80 7.09 6.25
C LEU A 152 6.79 5.97 5.89
N HIS A 153 7.88 6.31 5.21
CA HIS A 153 8.90 5.34 4.82
C HIS A 153 9.54 4.67 6.04
N VAL A 154 9.80 5.43 7.12
CA VAL A 154 10.31 4.89 8.39
C VAL A 154 9.28 3.94 9.04
N ALA A 155 8.02 4.36 9.16
CA ALA A 155 6.95 3.57 9.77
C ALA A 155 6.69 2.27 9.01
N LEU A 156 6.63 2.30 7.68
CA LEU A 156 6.53 1.10 6.84
C LEU A 156 7.76 0.19 7.02
N GLY A 157 8.95 0.78 7.09
CA GLY A 157 10.19 0.05 7.38
C GLY A 157 10.19 -0.64 8.76
N GLU A 158 9.55 -0.04 9.76
CA GLU A 158 9.36 -0.63 11.09
C GLU A 158 8.42 -1.82 11.06
N VAL A 159 7.26 -1.70 10.38
CA VAL A 159 6.34 -2.82 10.20
C VAL A 159 7.03 -3.99 9.49
N LEU A 160 7.73 -3.72 8.38
CA LEU A 160 8.47 -4.74 7.63
C LEU A 160 9.57 -5.42 8.47
N ARG A 161 10.24 -4.67 9.34
CA ARG A 161 11.23 -5.23 10.29
C ARG A 161 10.55 -6.10 11.33
N ALA A 162 9.45 -5.65 11.94
CA ALA A 162 8.68 -6.41 12.93
C ALA A 162 8.13 -7.71 12.34
N GLU A 163 7.64 -7.66 11.10
CA GLU A 163 7.26 -8.83 10.29
C GLU A 163 8.41 -9.82 10.14
N ARG A 164 9.56 -9.34 9.66
CA ARG A 164 10.75 -10.19 9.47
C ARG A 164 11.20 -10.83 10.78
N THR A 165 11.26 -10.06 11.87
CA THR A 165 11.63 -10.58 13.19
C THR A 165 10.65 -11.66 13.66
N THR A 166 9.35 -11.45 13.45
CA THR A 166 8.31 -12.42 13.81
C THR A 166 8.52 -13.73 13.06
N ARG A 167 8.76 -13.67 11.74
CA ARG A 167 8.98 -14.86 10.90
C ARG A 167 10.26 -15.63 11.26
N LEU A 168 11.33 -14.91 11.58
CA LEU A 168 12.58 -15.56 12.01
C LEU A 168 12.41 -16.33 13.32
N MET A 169 11.58 -15.85 14.24
CA MET A 169 11.33 -16.51 15.52
C MET A 169 10.46 -17.77 15.41
N THR A 170 9.59 -17.83 14.41
CA THR A 170 8.71 -18.99 14.20
C THR A 170 9.36 -20.10 13.39
N GLY A 171 10.64 -19.95 13.02
CA GLY A 171 11.32 -20.89 12.12
C GLY A 171 10.81 -20.82 10.68
N ALA A 172 10.02 -19.79 10.33
CA ALA A 172 9.62 -19.58 8.96
C ALA A 172 10.87 -19.24 8.15
N VAL A 173 11.21 -20.13 7.21
CA VAL A 173 12.30 -19.85 6.28
C VAL A 173 11.92 -18.54 5.57
N PRO A 174 12.80 -17.52 5.56
CA PRO A 174 12.54 -16.32 4.79
C PRO A 174 12.36 -16.77 3.35
N VAL A 175 11.12 -16.68 2.85
CA VAL A 175 10.78 -16.95 1.46
C VAL A 175 11.39 -15.83 0.62
N LEU A 176 12.71 -15.87 0.48
CA LEU A 176 13.41 -15.25 -0.62
C LEU A 176 12.93 -16.04 -1.84
N HIS A 177 11.96 -15.48 -2.56
CA HIS A 177 11.43 -16.03 -3.81
C HIS A 177 12.51 -15.95 -4.90
N GLY A 178 13.47 -16.85 -4.79
CA GLY A 178 14.48 -17.16 -5.78
C GLY A 178 14.94 -18.57 -5.44
N ASN A 179 14.71 -19.50 -6.36
CA ASN A 179 15.17 -20.89 -6.26
C ASN A 179 16.55 -20.91 -5.64
N ASN A 180 16.60 -21.33 -4.38
CA ASN A 180 17.78 -21.25 -3.54
C ASN A 180 18.65 -22.44 -3.94
N GLU A 181 19.27 -22.34 -5.11
CA GLU A 181 20.52 -23.04 -5.36
C GLU A 181 21.47 -22.56 -4.27
N LYS A 182 21.63 -23.41 -3.24
CA LYS A 182 22.60 -23.19 -2.18
C LYS A 182 23.96 -23.14 -2.86
N SER A 183 24.48 -21.94 -3.11
CA SER A 183 25.90 -21.75 -3.37
C SER A 183 26.67 -22.38 -2.21
N SER A 184 27.62 -23.25 -2.53
CA SER A 184 28.43 -24.07 -1.62
C SER A 184 29.13 -23.28 -0.50
N ASP A 185 29.22 -21.96 -0.64
CA ASP A 185 30.12 -21.13 0.15
C ASP A 185 29.44 -20.42 1.34
N GLY A 186 28.18 -20.73 1.65
CA GLY A 186 27.50 -20.19 2.85
C GLY A 186 27.28 -18.66 2.86
N VAL A 187 27.70 -17.94 1.81
CA VAL A 187 27.44 -16.51 1.65
C VAL A 187 26.05 -16.32 1.05
N PRO A 188 25.14 -15.56 1.72
CA PRO A 188 23.82 -15.29 1.17
C PRO A 188 23.94 -14.48 -0.12
N LEU A 189 23.55 -15.07 -1.24
CA LEU A 189 23.51 -14.41 -2.53
C LEU A 189 22.59 -13.18 -2.45
N ARG A 190 23.14 -12.01 -2.75
CA ARG A 190 22.34 -10.79 -2.90
C ARG A 190 21.43 -11.00 -4.11
N ALA A 191 20.11 -10.87 -3.92
CA ALA A 191 19.15 -10.90 -5.03
C ALA A 191 19.57 -9.93 -6.14
N LYS A 192 19.75 -10.45 -7.36
CA LYS A 192 20.15 -9.69 -8.55
C LYS A 192 18.95 -9.43 -9.45
N GLY A 193 19.02 -8.35 -10.24
CA GLY A 193 18.03 -8.03 -11.26
C GLY A 193 16.60 -7.89 -10.73
N ASP A 194 15.69 -8.66 -11.31
CA ASP A 194 14.24 -8.55 -11.09
C ASP A 194 13.76 -9.13 -9.76
N GLN A 195 14.57 -9.98 -9.13
CA GLN A 195 14.32 -10.51 -7.78
C GLN A 195 14.57 -9.46 -6.69
N LYS A 196 15.18 -8.31 -7.02
CA LYS A 196 15.41 -7.24 -6.05
C LYS A 196 14.07 -6.65 -5.60
N ALA A 197 13.96 -6.37 -4.30
CA ALA A 197 12.81 -5.66 -3.76
C ALA A 197 12.64 -4.28 -4.41
N SER A 198 11.40 -3.99 -4.80
CA SER A 198 10.98 -2.68 -5.31
C SER A 198 10.69 -1.70 -4.16
N HIS A 199 10.18 -0.52 -4.52
CA HIS A 199 9.63 0.47 -3.57
C HIS A 199 8.13 0.29 -3.34
N ALA A 200 7.49 -0.66 -4.03
CA ALA A 200 6.09 -0.98 -3.83
C ALA A 200 5.94 -1.97 -2.67
N ILE A 201 5.00 -1.65 -1.79
CA ILE A 201 4.66 -2.44 -0.60
C ILE A 201 3.23 -2.92 -0.77
N LEU A 202 3.07 -4.25 -0.76
CA LEU A 202 1.78 -4.90 -0.75
C LEU A 202 1.28 -4.99 0.69
N VAL A 203 0.05 -4.53 0.91
CA VAL A 203 -0.72 -4.71 2.15
C VAL A 203 -1.69 -5.86 1.93
N CYS A 204 -1.57 -6.89 2.76
CA CYS A 204 -2.40 -8.08 2.72
C CYS A 204 -3.33 -8.13 3.94
N SER A 205 -4.54 -8.67 3.74
CA SER A 205 -5.44 -9.06 4.82
C SER A 205 -6.24 -10.29 4.39
N ASP A 206 -6.28 -11.27 5.27
CA ASP A 206 -7.04 -12.51 5.17
C ASP A 206 -7.42 -13.00 6.57
N GLU A 207 -8.22 -14.07 6.63
CA GLU A 207 -8.68 -14.68 7.89
C GLU A 207 -7.52 -15.03 8.85
N LYS A 208 -6.37 -15.42 8.31
CA LYS A 208 -5.21 -15.89 9.09
C LYS A 208 -4.44 -14.72 9.68
N THR A 209 -4.29 -13.67 8.89
CA THR A 209 -3.53 -12.48 9.24
C THR A 209 -4.26 -11.58 10.24
N LEU A 210 -5.60 -11.56 10.25
CA LEU A 210 -6.41 -10.76 11.18
C LEU A 210 -6.12 -11.05 12.66
N PHE A 211 -5.90 -12.32 13.03
CA PHE A 211 -5.60 -12.68 14.43
C PHE A 211 -4.23 -12.17 14.88
N ARG A 212 -3.28 -12.07 13.95
CA ARG A 212 -1.91 -11.64 14.21
C ARG A 212 -1.79 -10.12 14.26
N GLY A 213 -2.42 -9.43 13.32
CA GLY A 213 -2.45 -7.98 13.26
C GLY A 213 -3.57 -7.49 12.37
N ASP A 214 -4.42 -6.64 12.93
CA ASP A 214 -5.53 -6.06 12.20
C ASP A 214 -5.06 -4.88 11.31
N ILE A 215 -5.19 -5.06 10.00
CA ILE A 215 -4.86 -4.09 8.94
C ILE A 215 -6.05 -3.20 8.58
N VAL A 216 -7.27 -3.56 8.99
CA VAL A 216 -8.50 -2.82 8.65
C VAL A 216 -8.40 -1.35 9.04
N PRO A 217 -7.90 -0.96 10.23
CA PRO A 217 -7.72 0.45 10.59
C PRO A 217 -6.80 1.22 9.64
N LEU A 218 -5.72 0.59 9.18
CA LEU A 218 -4.80 1.19 8.20
C LEU A 218 -5.47 1.36 6.84
N ALA A 219 -6.19 0.34 6.37
CA ALA A 219 -6.92 0.38 5.10
C ALA A 219 -7.99 1.47 5.11
N ILE A 220 -8.75 1.60 6.19
CA ILE A 220 -9.74 2.67 6.39
C ILE A 220 -9.07 4.05 6.38
N ALA A 221 -7.93 4.21 7.06
CA ALA A 221 -7.21 5.49 7.09
C ALA A 221 -6.74 5.90 5.68
N LEU A 222 -6.22 4.96 4.89
CA LEU A 222 -5.85 5.20 3.50
C LEU A 222 -7.06 5.56 2.63
N TRP A 223 -8.16 4.81 2.76
CA TRP A 223 -9.38 5.06 2.00
C TRP A 223 -9.99 6.43 2.31
N ARG A 224 -9.94 6.88 3.57
CA ARG A 224 -10.39 8.22 3.95
C ARG A 224 -9.61 9.33 3.26
N ILE A 225 -8.30 9.16 3.07
CA ILE A 225 -7.50 10.12 2.28
C ILE A 225 -7.95 10.08 0.82
N ARG A 226 -8.13 8.88 0.25
CA ARG A 226 -8.64 8.74 -1.13
C ARG A 226 -9.98 9.43 -1.32
N MET A 227 -10.94 9.27 -0.40
CA MET A 227 -12.25 9.93 -0.51
C MET A 227 -12.19 11.44 -0.27
N TRP A 228 -11.23 11.92 0.53
CA TRP A 228 -11.09 13.34 0.85
C TRP A 228 -10.36 14.13 -0.24
N GLU A 229 -9.30 13.54 -0.82
CA GLU A 229 -8.39 14.21 -1.74
C GLU A 229 -8.40 13.63 -3.16
N GLY A 230 -8.87 12.39 -3.31
CA GLY A 230 -9.18 11.83 -4.61
C GLY A 230 -10.44 12.53 -5.10
N GLY A 231 -10.28 13.40 -6.09
CA GLY A 231 -11.42 13.96 -6.81
C GLY A 231 -12.29 12.85 -7.40
N PRO A 232 -13.49 13.18 -7.90
CA PRO A 232 -14.22 12.25 -8.74
C PRO A 232 -13.26 11.79 -9.84
N ASP A 233 -13.01 10.49 -9.91
CA ASP A 233 -12.28 9.88 -11.02
C ASP A 233 -13.16 10.06 -12.26
N GLU A 234 -13.21 11.24 -12.87
CA GLU A 234 -14.11 11.52 -14.00
C GLU A 234 -13.82 10.57 -15.18
N ASP A 235 -12.56 10.16 -15.34
CA ASP A 235 -12.12 9.20 -16.37
C ASP A 235 -12.20 7.72 -15.94
N ASN A 236 -12.45 7.44 -14.66
CA ASN A 236 -12.48 6.07 -14.10
C ASN A 236 -13.78 5.78 -13.33
N SER A 237 -14.77 6.67 -13.46
CA SER A 237 -16.13 6.44 -13.02
C SER A 237 -16.68 5.31 -13.86
N VAL A 238 -16.54 4.07 -13.37
CA VAL A 238 -17.47 3.00 -13.70
C VAL A 238 -18.85 3.62 -13.54
N ASP A 239 -19.61 3.74 -14.63
CA ASP A 239 -20.93 4.36 -14.62
C ASP A 239 -21.85 3.51 -13.75
N TRP A 240 -21.83 3.75 -12.44
CA TRP A 240 -22.63 3.04 -11.44
C TRP A 240 -24.12 3.32 -11.61
N MET A 241 -24.46 4.33 -12.42
CA MET A 241 -25.79 4.50 -12.94
C MET A 241 -25.91 3.64 -14.19
N ALA A 242 -26.19 2.35 -13.99
CA ALA A 242 -26.71 1.53 -15.08
C ALA A 242 -27.84 2.31 -15.74
N GLU A 243 -27.64 2.80 -16.98
CA GLU A 243 -28.74 3.34 -17.76
C GLU A 243 -29.82 2.25 -17.74
N PRO A 244 -31.03 2.54 -17.23
CA PRO A 244 -32.10 1.55 -17.27
C PRO A 244 -32.25 1.13 -18.74
N PRO A 245 -32.37 -0.18 -19.04
CA PRO A 245 -32.43 -0.65 -20.41
C PRO A 245 -33.52 0.13 -21.13
N ARG A 246 -33.11 0.93 -22.11
CA ARG A 246 -34.04 1.71 -22.93
C ARG A 246 -34.99 0.71 -23.54
N ARG A 247 -36.21 0.64 -23.00
CA ARG A 247 -37.28 -0.20 -23.53
C ARG A 247 -37.52 0.30 -24.95
N LEU A 248 -37.05 -0.47 -25.93
CA LEU A 248 -37.45 -0.32 -27.31
C LEU A 248 -38.93 -0.66 -27.35
N TYR A 249 -39.78 0.36 -27.31
CA TYR A 249 -41.18 0.23 -27.65
C TYR A 249 -41.24 0.00 -29.16
N THR A 250 -41.47 -1.25 -29.56
CA THR A 250 -41.92 -1.63 -30.91
C THR A 250 -43.43 -1.81 -30.90
#